data_AF-A0A1V5NK81-F1
#
_entry.id   AF-A0A1V5NK81-F1
#
_cell.length_a   1.000
_cell.length_b   1.000
_cell.length_c   1.000
_cell.angle_alpha   90.00
_cell.angle_beta   90.00
_cell.angle_gamma   90.00
#
_symmetry.space_group_name_H-M   'P 1'
#
loop_
_entity.id
_entity.type
_entity.pdbx_description
1 polymer ?
#
loop_
_entity_poly.entity_id
_entity_poly.type
_entity_poly.pdbx_seq_one_letter_code
_entity_poly.pdbx_strand_id
1 'polypeptide(L)'
;MFGKPSLRLIAAVLLALFVTGAVHAATYGYVVVKGKSEDALDREVTTIERLIKGWDKGELLFRHKVANGIVFFKKYTVTLVFAGLEKDVTAFLSSGPYEGDFVKDVVVQSVYSSKGDPNVGESTISTVLQKKFPNIRNAVATIKGKSDNALWNEFKASNPKNYQKHLLGGKLVNPQIDVTFYSLKAVEENRIFSVTFAEGSTRTLD
;
A
#
# COMPACT_ATOMS: atom_id res chain seq x y z
N MET A 1 43.04 -2.93 -40.33
CA MET A 1 42.57 -4.30 -40.05
C MET A 1 42.21 -4.40 -38.58
N PHE A 2 40.91 -4.31 -38.24
CA PHE A 2 40.48 -4.52 -36.86
C PHE A 2 40.39 -6.02 -36.61
N GLY A 3 41.29 -6.53 -35.75
CA GLY A 3 41.33 -7.94 -35.36
C GLY A 3 40.02 -8.35 -34.70
N LYS A 4 39.46 -9.50 -35.10
CA LYS A 4 38.24 -10.05 -34.52
C LYS A 4 38.43 -10.18 -33.00
N PRO A 5 37.55 -9.61 -32.17
CA PRO A 5 37.64 -9.76 -30.73
C PRO A 5 37.55 -11.25 -30.37
N SER A 6 38.47 -11.72 -29.50
CA SER A 6 38.49 -13.10 -29.07
C SER A 6 37.22 -13.43 -28.28
N LEU A 7 36.73 -14.66 -28.40
CA LEU A 7 35.52 -15.14 -27.71
C LEU A 7 35.55 -14.87 -26.19
N ARG A 8 36.76 -14.83 -25.61
CA ARG A 8 37.01 -14.49 -24.20
C ARG A 8 36.71 -13.02 -23.87
N LEU A 9 36.98 -12.10 -24.79
CA LEU A 9 36.67 -10.67 -24.63
C LEU A 9 35.14 -10.45 -24.68
N ILE A 10 34.44 -11.14 -25.58
CA ILE A 10 32.98 -11.08 -25.69
C ILE A 10 32.33 -11.67 -24.42
N ALA A 11 32.82 -12.82 -23.94
CA ALA A 11 32.33 -13.44 -22.71
C ALA A 11 32.59 -12.56 -21.47
N ALA A 12 33.76 -11.91 -21.38
CA ALA A 12 34.08 -11.00 -20.28
C ALA A 12 33.22 -9.73 -20.29
N VAL A 13 32.93 -9.16 -21.46
CA VAL A 13 32.02 -8.01 -21.62
C VAL A 13 30.58 -8.41 -21.28
N LEU A 14 30.12 -9.57 -21.73
CA LEU A 14 28.79 -10.08 -21.36
C LEU A 14 28.70 -10.34 -19.85
N LEU A 15 29.71 -10.96 -19.23
CA LEU A 15 29.74 -11.19 -17.78
C LEU A 15 29.77 -9.86 -17.01
N ALA A 16 30.54 -8.86 -17.47
CA ALA A 16 30.57 -7.52 -16.88
C ALA A 16 29.23 -6.77 -17.05
N LEU A 17 28.52 -6.98 -18.16
CA LEU A 17 27.17 -6.44 -18.37
C LEU A 17 26.12 -7.14 -17.49
N PHE A 18 26.29 -8.44 -17.20
CA PHE A 18 25.44 -9.17 -16.26
C PHE A 18 25.70 -8.80 -14.79
N VAL A 19 26.95 -8.49 -14.43
CA VAL A 19 27.31 -8.09 -13.05
C VAL A 19 26.98 -6.63 -12.75
N THR A 20 27.06 -5.73 -13.73
CA THR A 20 26.62 -4.33 -13.57
C THR A 20 25.10 -4.15 -13.61
N GLY A 21 24.38 -5.15 -14.11
CA GLY A 21 22.92 -5.23 -14.14
C GLY A 21 22.30 -5.89 -12.91
N ALA A 22 22.99 -6.00 -11.78
CA ALA A 22 22.37 -6.38 -10.52
C ALA A 22 21.36 -5.30 -10.11
N VAL A 23 20.13 -5.45 -10.63
CA VAL A 23 18.93 -4.75 -10.17
C VAL A 23 18.82 -5.07 -8.68
N HIS A 24 19.41 -4.22 -7.84
CA HIS A 24 19.25 -4.33 -6.40
C HIS A 24 17.75 -4.29 -6.13
N ALA A 25 17.21 -5.37 -5.57
CA ALA A 25 15.82 -5.43 -5.18
C ALA A 25 15.55 -4.25 -4.24
N ALA A 26 14.56 -3.43 -4.59
CA ALA A 26 14.17 -2.32 -3.74
C ALA A 26 13.77 -2.86 -2.36
N THR A 27 14.38 -2.32 -1.31
CA THR A 27 13.98 -2.60 0.07
C THR A 27 12.87 -1.62 0.45
N TYR A 28 11.81 -2.13 1.07
CA TYR A 28 10.65 -1.34 1.44
C TYR A 28 10.60 -1.14 2.95
N GLY A 29 10.28 0.07 3.37
CA GLY A 29 10.08 0.42 4.77
C GLY A 29 8.83 1.27 4.93
N TYR A 30 8.33 1.31 6.16
CA TYR A 30 7.34 2.30 6.56
C TYR A 30 7.77 2.97 7.85
N VAL A 31 7.29 4.20 8.05
CA VAL A 31 7.49 4.95 9.28
C VAL A 31 6.20 5.65 9.65
N VAL A 32 5.90 5.67 10.95
CA VAL A 32 4.73 6.30 11.54
C VAL A 32 5.19 7.50 12.35
N VAL A 33 4.70 8.67 11.95
CA VAL A 33 4.96 9.94 12.63
C VAL A 33 3.67 10.40 13.29
N LYS A 34 3.71 10.66 14.59
CA LYS A 34 2.54 11.04 15.39
C LYS A 34 2.73 12.46 15.94
N GLY A 35 1.70 13.30 15.84
CA GLY A 35 1.76 14.69 16.29
C GLY A 35 0.44 15.21 16.84
N LYS A 36 0.51 16.25 17.68
CA LYS A 36 -0.67 16.99 18.18
C LYS A 36 -0.94 18.29 17.39
N SER A 37 0.03 18.75 16.61
CA SER A 37 -0.08 19.91 15.73
C SER A 37 0.08 19.44 14.28
N GLU A 38 -0.86 19.84 13.44
CA GLU A 38 -0.88 19.47 12.03
C GLU A 38 0.31 20.06 11.27
N ASP A 39 0.57 21.36 11.45
CA ASP A 39 1.67 22.06 10.77
C ASP A 39 3.04 21.53 11.16
N ALA A 40 3.24 21.24 12.46
CA ALA A 40 4.49 20.67 12.93
C ALA A 40 4.73 19.28 12.33
N LEU A 41 3.68 18.46 12.29
CA LEU A 41 3.75 17.12 11.71
C LEU A 41 4.03 17.18 10.20
N ASP A 42 3.40 18.10 9.48
CA ASP A 42 3.59 18.24 8.03
C ASP A 42 5.02 18.71 7.69
N ARG A 43 5.65 19.56 8.51
CA ARG A 43 7.07 19.94 8.36
C ARG A 43 8.01 18.77 8.60
N GLU A 44 7.75 17.97 9.64
CA GLU A 44 8.55 16.79 9.95
C GLU A 44 8.44 15.74 8.84
N VAL A 45 7.21 15.45 8.40
CA VAL A 45 6.93 14.56 7.26
C VAL A 45 7.67 15.05 6.02
N THR A 46 7.59 16.34 5.67
CA THR A 46 8.30 16.90 4.51
C THR A 46 9.82 16.73 4.61
N THR A 47 10.37 16.78 5.83
CA THR A 47 11.80 16.59 6.08
C THR A 47 12.20 15.14 5.83
N ILE A 48 11.42 14.18 6.32
CA ILE A 48 11.60 12.75 6.06
C ILE A 48 11.47 12.46 4.57
N GLU A 49 10.46 13.02 3.90
CA GLU A 49 10.28 12.86 2.45
C GLU A 49 11.49 13.36 1.65
N ARG A 50 12.06 14.50 2.04
CA ARG A 50 13.26 15.05 1.39
C ARG A 50 14.49 14.17 1.64
N LEU A 51 14.63 13.64 2.86
CA LEU A 51 15.71 12.70 3.20
C LEU A 51 15.63 11.46 2.30
N ILE A 52 14.45 10.82 2.23
CA ILE A 52 14.21 9.63 1.41
C ILE A 52 14.53 9.93 -0.06
N LYS A 53 13.99 11.01 -0.63
CA LYS A 53 14.24 11.40 -2.03
C LYS A 53 15.70 11.75 -2.32
N GLY A 54 16.53 11.96 -1.29
CA GLY A 54 17.96 12.19 -1.42
C GLY A 54 18.80 10.91 -1.56
N TRP A 55 18.24 9.72 -1.35
CA TRP A 55 18.97 8.46 -1.49
C TRP A 55 19.13 8.06 -2.96
N ASP A 56 20.21 7.35 -3.30
CA ASP A 56 20.56 6.90 -4.66
C ASP A 56 19.47 6.07 -5.36
N LYS A 57 18.52 5.49 -4.59
CA LYS A 57 17.28 4.85 -5.09
C LYS A 57 16.06 5.11 -4.20
N GLY A 58 16.06 6.25 -3.51
CA GLY A 58 15.02 6.58 -2.56
C GLY A 58 13.75 7.06 -3.23
N GLU A 59 12.62 6.45 -2.88
CA GLU A 59 11.31 6.84 -3.39
C GLU A 59 10.28 6.81 -2.27
N LEU A 60 9.52 7.90 -2.14
CA LEU A 60 8.30 7.90 -1.34
C LEU A 60 7.18 7.27 -2.17
N LEU A 61 6.61 6.18 -1.67
CA LEU A 61 5.56 5.43 -2.35
C LEU A 61 4.18 5.89 -1.96
N PHE A 62 3.97 6.18 -0.68
CA PHE A 62 2.67 6.57 -0.17
C PHE A 62 2.79 7.42 1.10
N ARG A 63 1.89 8.39 1.24
CA ARG A 63 1.68 9.15 2.47
C ARG A 63 0.22 9.02 2.88
N HIS A 64 -0.02 8.48 4.06
CA HIS A 64 -1.36 8.34 4.60
C HIS A 64 -1.49 9.10 5.91
N LYS A 65 -2.39 10.08 5.96
CA LYS A 65 -2.65 10.90 7.14
C LYS A 65 -4.02 10.57 7.72
N VAL A 66 -4.05 10.29 9.01
CA VAL A 66 -5.26 10.06 9.79
C VAL A 66 -5.32 11.07 10.93
N ALA A 67 -6.47 11.70 11.11
CA ALA A 67 -6.74 12.57 12.25
C ALA A 67 -7.74 11.87 13.19
N ASN A 68 -7.32 11.62 14.43
CA ASN A 68 -8.12 10.97 15.46
C ASN A 68 -8.34 11.93 16.63
N GLY A 69 -9.58 12.10 17.06
CA GLY A 69 -9.93 12.89 18.25
C GLY A 69 -10.98 13.98 18.01
N ILE A 70 -11.50 14.52 19.11
CA ILE A 70 -12.45 15.64 19.14
C ILE A 70 -11.67 16.94 18.85
N VAL A 71 -12.32 17.96 18.26
CA VAL A 71 -11.74 19.19 17.68
C VAL A 71 -10.53 19.78 18.42
N PHE A 72 -10.49 19.76 19.76
CA PHE A 72 -9.41 20.32 20.59
C PHE A 72 -8.27 19.36 20.98
N PHE A 73 -8.41 18.05 20.75
CA PHE A 73 -7.42 17.02 21.08
C PHE A 73 -7.09 16.13 19.88
N LYS A 74 -7.16 16.69 18.67
CA LYS A 74 -6.82 15.96 17.45
C LYS A 74 -5.37 15.49 17.53
N LYS A 75 -5.19 14.18 17.45
CA LYS A 75 -3.91 13.52 17.23
C LYS A 75 -3.85 13.16 15.75
N TYR A 76 -2.79 13.56 15.11
CA TYR A 76 -2.51 13.25 13.72
C TYR A 76 -1.49 12.13 13.67
N THR A 77 -1.74 11.14 12.83
CA THR A 77 -0.81 10.05 12.53
C THR A 77 -0.57 10.07 11.04
N VAL A 78 0.69 10.12 10.63
CA VAL A 78 1.10 10.01 9.23
C VAL A 78 1.97 8.77 9.07
N THR A 79 1.52 7.86 8.22
CA THR A 79 2.34 6.73 7.76
C THR A 79 2.97 7.08 6.42
N LEU A 80 4.30 7.02 6.36
CA LEU A 80 5.06 7.15 5.11
C LEU A 80 5.57 5.77 4.73
N VAL A 81 5.32 5.38 3.49
CA VAL A 81 5.83 4.14 2.91
C VAL A 81 6.85 4.52 1.84
N PHE A 82 8.01 3.87 1.88
CA PHE A 82 9.12 4.24 1.01
C PHE A 82 9.90 3.01 0.52
N ALA A 83 10.65 3.23 -0.54
CA ALA A 83 11.61 2.30 -1.10
C ALA A 83 13.01 2.91 -1.10
N GLY A 84 14.04 2.08 -0.97
CA GLY A 84 15.43 2.48 -1.05
C GLY A 84 16.38 1.30 -1.20
N LEU A 85 17.68 1.58 -1.17
CA LEU A 85 18.69 0.54 -0.97
C LEU A 85 18.61 0.01 0.47
N GLU A 86 18.92 -1.27 0.67
CA GLU A 86 18.88 -1.92 1.98
C GLU A 86 19.69 -1.14 3.04
N LYS A 87 20.87 -0.65 2.66
CA LYS A 87 21.73 0.15 3.56
C LYS A 87 21.05 1.43 4.06
N ASP A 88 20.32 2.12 3.18
CA ASP A 88 19.71 3.42 3.49
C ASP A 88 18.43 3.22 4.32
N VAL A 89 17.62 2.22 3.94
CA VAL A 89 16.42 1.84 4.70
C VAL A 89 16.78 1.34 6.10
N THR A 90 17.78 0.45 6.21
CA THR A 90 18.24 -0.08 7.50
C THR A 90 18.79 1.03 8.37
N ALA A 91 19.63 1.90 7.83
CA ALA A 91 20.18 3.03 8.57
C ALA A 91 19.06 3.95 9.08
N PHE A 92 18.10 4.31 8.22
CA PHE A 92 16.98 5.17 8.60
C PHE A 92 16.12 4.55 9.71
N LEU A 93 15.72 3.28 9.57
CA LEU A 93 14.88 2.60 10.55
C LEU A 93 15.61 2.31 11.88
N SER A 94 16.93 2.13 11.86
CA SER A 94 17.72 1.79 13.06
C SER A 94 18.25 3.01 13.82
N SER A 95 18.34 4.17 13.17
CA SER A 95 18.92 5.39 13.76
C SER A 95 17.89 6.48 14.08
N GLY A 96 16.70 6.40 13.49
CA GLY A 96 15.65 7.40 13.69
C GLY A 96 14.88 7.18 15.00
N PRO A 97 14.31 8.25 15.60
CA PRO A 97 13.39 8.16 16.74
C PRO A 97 11.99 7.67 16.35
N TYR A 98 11.83 7.17 15.12
CA TYR A 98 10.53 6.94 14.52
C TYR A 98 10.09 5.49 14.65
N GLU A 99 8.81 5.27 14.92
CA GLU A 99 8.21 3.94 14.88
C GLU A 99 8.10 3.49 13.42
N GLY A 100 8.83 2.46 13.03
CA GLY A 100 8.83 1.95 11.66
C GLY A 100 9.45 0.58 11.56
N ASP A 101 9.17 -0.12 10.46
CA ASP A 101 9.75 -1.43 10.18
C ASP A 101 9.82 -1.68 8.66
N PHE A 102 10.50 -2.75 8.28
CA PHE A 102 10.53 -3.25 6.92
C PHE A 102 9.13 -3.72 6.49
N VAL A 103 8.79 -3.44 5.23
CA VAL A 103 7.56 -3.93 4.61
C VAL A 103 7.87 -5.22 3.86
N LYS A 104 7.43 -6.35 4.40
CA LYS A 104 7.52 -7.69 3.78
C LYS A 104 6.15 -8.36 3.78
N ASP A 105 5.88 -9.15 2.74
CA ASP A 105 4.63 -9.92 2.55
C ASP A 105 3.36 -9.11 2.87
N VAL A 106 2.99 -8.24 1.94
CA VAL A 106 1.86 -7.32 2.12
C VAL A 106 0.54 -8.07 1.98
N VAL A 107 -0.35 -7.90 2.95
CA VAL A 107 -1.73 -8.38 2.88
C VAL A 107 -2.64 -7.21 2.53
N VAL A 108 -3.39 -7.33 1.44
CA VAL A 108 -4.47 -6.43 1.09
C VAL A 108 -5.78 -7.07 1.54
N GLN A 109 -6.49 -6.41 2.44
CA GLN A 109 -7.81 -6.80 2.91
C GLN A 109 -8.85 -5.85 2.33
N SER A 110 -9.77 -6.37 1.55
CA SER A 110 -10.94 -5.65 1.05
C SER A 110 -12.17 -6.07 1.86
N VAL A 111 -12.79 -5.13 2.55
CA VAL A 111 -14.06 -5.30 3.25
C VAL A 111 -15.16 -4.72 2.37
N TYR A 112 -16.08 -5.57 1.95
CA TYR A 112 -17.23 -5.20 1.15
C TYR A 112 -18.43 -5.09 2.07
N SER A 113 -19.07 -3.92 2.11
CA SER A 113 -20.21 -3.64 2.98
C SER A 113 -21.39 -3.14 2.16
N SER A 114 -22.59 -3.62 2.48
CA SER A 114 -23.85 -3.20 1.87
C SER A 114 -24.99 -3.22 2.87
N LYS A 115 -26.12 -2.57 2.54
CA LYS A 115 -27.34 -2.72 3.35
C LYS A 115 -27.78 -4.18 3.35
N GLY A 116 -28.14 -4.69 4.52
CA GLY A 116 -28.79 -5.99 4.67
C GLY A 116 -30.29 -5.89 4.42
N ASP A 117 -30.96 -7.04 4.34
CA ASP A 117 -32.41 -7.08 4.22
C ASP A 117 -33.03 -6.90 5.62
N PRO A 118 -33.72 -5.78 5.87
CA PRO A 118 -34.31 -5.52 7.18
C PRO A 118 -35.41 -6.53 7.55
N ASN A 119 -36.01 -7.22 6.58
CA ASN A 119 -37.07 -8.21 6.82
C ASN A 119 -36.52 -9.53 7.40
N VAL A 120 -35.22 -9.79 7.26
CA VAL A 120 -34.52 -10.93 7.90
C VAL A 120 -33.67 -10.50 9.10
N GLY A 121 -33.81 -9.25 9.55
CA GLY A 121 -33.13 -8.74 10.74
C GLY A 121 -31.66 -8.36 10.52
N GLU A 122 -31.17 -8.37 9.29
CA GLU A 122 -29.81 -7.97 8.96
C GLU A 122 -29.77 -6.48 8.56
N SER A 123 -29.14 -5.64 9.38
CA SER A 123 -29.00 -4.22 9.07
C SER A 123 -27.85 -3.93 8.10
N THR A 124 -26.80 -4.76 8.09
CA THR A 124 -25.61 -4.61 7.23
C THR A 124 -25.01 -5.97 6.93
N ILE A 125 -24.59 -6.17 5.69
CA ILE A 125 -23.90 -7.37 5.22
C ILE A 125 -22.46 -6.97 4.93
N SER A 126 -21.51 -7.71 5.53
CA SER A 126 -20.08 -7.49 5.33
C SER A 126 -19.38 -8.78 4.93
N THR A 127 -18.56 -8.71 3.88
CA THR A 127 -17.67 -9.80 3.47
C THR A 127 -16.24 -9.30 3.37
N VAL A 128 -15.30 -10.12 3.84
CA VAL A 128 -13.86 -9.83 3.78
C VAL A 128 -13.20 -10.70 2.71
N LEU A 129 -12.39 -10.08 1.85
CA LEU A 129 -11.48 -10.74 0.92
C LEU A 129 -10.04 -10.35 1.27
N GLN A 130 -9.13 -11.31 1.32
CA GLN A 130 -7.71 -11.06 1.55
C GLN A 130 -6.87 -11.59 0.40
N LYS A 131 -5.86 -10.80 0.00
CA LYS A 131 -4.87 -11.20 -1.01
C LYS A 131 -3.47 -10.83 -0.55
N LYS A 132 -2.53 -11.75 -0.72
CA LYS A 132 -1.12 -11.56 -0.38
C LYS A 132 -0.32 -11.10 -1.60
N PHE A 133 0.64 -10.22 -1.36
CA PHE A 133 1.55 -9.68 -2.36
C PHE A 133 2.99 -9.71 -1.84
N PRO A 134 3.98 -9.98 -2.70
CA PRO A 134 5.38 -10.04 -2.28
C PRO A 134 5.94 -8.68 -1.86
N ASN A 135 5.35 -7.57 -2.33
CA ASN A 135 5.76 -6.22 -1.94
C ASN A 135 4.60 -5.21 -2.11
N ILE A 136 4.80 -4.03 -1.53
CA ILE A 136 3.77 -2.98 -1.50
C ILE A 136 3.48 -2.37 -2.88
N ARG A 137 4.46 -2.31 -3.80
CA ARG A 137 4.21 -1.80 -5.16
C ARG A 137 3.24 -2.70 -5.91
N ASN A 138 3.46 -4.01 -5.85
CA ASN A 138 2.58 -4.98 -6.47
C ASN A 138 1.17 -4.90 -5.86
N ALA A 139 1.07 -4.76 -4.54
CA ALA A 139 -0.20 -4.57 -3.85
C ALA A 139 -0.92 -3.30 -4.33
N VAL A 140 -0.25 -2.14 -4.30
CA VAL A 140 -0.80 -0.84 -4.72
C VAL A 140 -1.23 -0.87 -6.18
N ALA A 141 -0.41 -1.43 -7.07
CA ALA A 141 -0.72 -1.53 -8.50
C ALA A 141 -2.01 -2.31 -8.77
N THR A 142 -2.43 -3.22 -7.88
CA THR A 142 -3.70 -3.93 -8.05
C THR A 142 -4.93 -3.12 -7.70
N ILE A 143 -4.80 -1.99 -7.00
CA ILE A 143 -5.92 -1.15 -6.57
C ILE A 143 -5.89 0.21 -7.26
N LYS A 144 -4.70 0.72 -7.58
CA LYS A 144 -4.50 2.03 -8.20
C LYS A 144 -5.28 2.16 -9.50
N GLY A 145 -6.09 3.20 -9.59
CA GLY A 145 -6.91 3.52 -10.77
C GLY A 145 -8.19 2.69 -10.92
N LYS A 146 -8.50 1.79 -9.98
CA LYS A 146 -9.77 1.04 -10.01
C LYS A 146 -10.91 1.88 -9.44
N SER A 147 -12.08 1.74 -10.04
CA SER A 147 -13.35 2.20 -9.48
C SER A 147 -13.93 1.16 -8.51
N ASP A 148 -14.85 1.61 -7.67
CA ASP A 148 -15.72 0.74 -6.87
C ASP A 148 -16.38 -0.36 -7.71
N ASN A 149 -16.92 -0.02 -8.88
CA ASN A 149 -17.53 -0.98 -9.81
C ASN A 149 -16.54 -2.04 -10.32
N ALA A 150 -15.30 -1.66 -10.63
CA ALA A 150 -14.27 -2.62 -11.04
C ALA A 150 -13.96 -3.60 -9.90
N LEU A 151 -13.81 -3.10 -8.68
CA LEU A 151 -13.56 -3.93 -7.48
C LEU A 151 -14.74 -4.86 -7.16
N TRP A 152 -15.97 -4.40 -7.35
CA TRP A 152 -17.17 -5.24 -7.21
C TRP A 152 -17.23 -6.35 -8.25
N ASN A 153 -16.90 -6.05 -9.51
CA ASN A 153 -16.87 -7.06 -10.57
C ASN A 153 -15.81 -8.15 -10.29
N GLU A 154 -14.64 -7.75 -9.78
CA GLU A 154 -13.61 -8.70 -9.33
C GLU A 154 -14.07 -9.54 -8.14
N PHE A 155 -14.78 -8.94 -7.19
CA PHE A 155 -15.35 -9.67 -6.06
C PHE A 155 -16.42 -10.68 -6.52
N LYS A 156 -17.32 -10.26 -7.40
CA LYS A 156 -18.32 -11.15 -8.03
C LYS A 156 -17.68 -12.33 -8.74
N ALA A 157 -16.60 -12.09 -9.49
CA ALA A 157 -15.90 -13.15 -10.21
C ALA A 157 -15.16 -14.11 -9.28
N SER A 158 -14.55 -13.61 -8.20
CA SER A 158 -13.76 -14.42 -7.28
C SER A 158 -14.60 -15.19 -6.25
N ASN A 159 -15.71 -14.61 -5.76
CA ASN A 159 -16.53 -15.18 -4.70
C ASN A 159 -18.05 -15.02 -4.98
N PRO A 160 -18.60 -15.70 -6.00
CA PRO A 160 -19.99 -15.51 -6.42
C PRO A 160 -21.03 -15.70 -5.30
N LYS A 161 -20.83 -16.72 -4.44
CA LYS A 161 -21.73 -17.01 -3.32
C LYS A 161 -21.78 -15.90 -2.28
N ASN A 162 -20.64 -15.28 -1.98
CA ASN A 162 -20.61 -14.18 -1.02
C ASN A 162 -21.13 -12.89 -1.65
N TYR A 163 -20.82 -12.64 -2.93
CA TYR A 163 -21.40 -11.52 -3.67
C TYR A 163 -22.93 -11.52 -3.67
N GLN A 164 -23.56 -12.69 -3.83
CA GLN A 164 -25.03 -12.80 -3.78
C GLN A 164 -25.66 -12.28 -2.49
N LYS A 165 -24.95 -12.36 -1.36
CA LYS A 165 -25.43 -11.83 -0.08
C LYS A 165 -25.60 -10.31 -0.12
N HIS A 166 -24.79 -9.62 -0.92
CA HIS A 166 -24.84 -8.17 -1.05
C HIS A 166 -25.97 -7.66 -1.98
N LEU A 167 -26.78 -8.56 -2.55
CA LEU A 167 -27.88 -8.21 -3.46
C LEU A 167 -29.23 -8.26 -2.74
N LEU A 168 -29.96 -7.15 -2.76
CA LEU A 168 -31.35 -7.06 -2.32
C LEU A 168 -32.26 -7.13 -3.55
N GLY A 169 -33.08 -8.19 -3.65
CA GLY A 169 -33.93 -8.42 -4.83
C GLY A 169 -33.14 -8.50 -6.15
N GLY A 170 -31.90 -9.00 -6.09
CA GLY A 170 -30.99 -9.08 -7.24
C GLY A 170 -30.24 -7.79 -7.59
N LYS A 171 -30.39 -6.71 -6.80
CA LYS A 171 -29.72 -5.42 -7.02
C LYS A 171 -28.79 -5.08 -5.85
N LEU A 172 -27.62 -4.53 -6.16
CA LEU A 172 -26.68 -4.03 -5.15
C LEU A 172 -27.21 -2.71 -4.57
N VAL A 173 -27.27 -2.60 -3.24
CA VAL A 173 -27.75 -1.39 -2.55
C VAL A 173 -26.70 -0.89 -1.57
N ASN A 174 -26.33 0.38 -1.69
CA ASN A 174 -25.40 1.10 -0.81
C ASN A 174 -24.00 0.44 -0.76
N PRO A 175 -23.27 0.40 -1.89
CA PRO A 175 -21.96 -0.23 -1.94
C PRO A 175 -20.90 0.60 -1.21
N GLN A 176 -20.19 -0.04 -0.28
CA GLN A 176 -18.96 0.50 0.30
C GLN A 176 -17.87 -0.57 0.25
N ILE A 177 -16.65 -0.16 -0.13
CA ILE A 177 -15.48 -1.04 -0.15
C ILE A 177 -14.35 -0.37 0.62
N ASP A 178 -13.90 -1.00 1.70
CA ASP A 178 -12.76 -0.56 2.47
C ASP A 178 -11.56 -1.47 2.18
N VAL A 179 -10.53 -0.93 1.54
CA VAL A 179 -9.29 -1.63 1.21
C VAL A 179 -8.20 -1.22 2.17
N THR A 180 -7.67 -2.16 2.94
CA THR A 180 -6.62 -1.92 3.94
C THR A 180 -5.37 -2.75 3.63
N PHE A 181 -4.21 -2.12 3.74
CA PHE A 181 -2.90 -2.72 3.47
C PHE A 181 -2.18 -2.97 4.78
N TYR A 182 -1.66 -4.19 4.97
CA TYR A 182 -0.96 -4.62 6.17
C TYR A 182 0.41 -5.22 5.84
N SER A 183 1.38 -5.11 6.75
CA SER A 183 2.67 -5.81 6.69
C SER A 183 2.61 -7.16 7.41
N LEU A 184 3.01 -8.26 6.75
CA LEU A 184 3.08 -9.65 7.24
C LEU A 184 1.74 -10.31 7.68
N LYS A 185 0.91 -9.63 8.49
CA LYS A 185 -0.37 -10.10 9.05
C LYS A 185 -1.36 -8.95 9.18
N ALA A 186 -2.63 -9.20 8.88
CA ALA A 186 -3.71 -8.24 9.01
C ALA A 186 -4.12 -8.01 10.48
N VAL A 187 -3.37 -7.15 11.16
CA VAL A 187 -3.65 -6.64 12.52
C VAL A 187 -3.47 -5.13 12.52
N GLU A 188 -4.18 -4.40 13.38
CA GLU A 188 -4.21 -2.94 13.35
C GLU A 188 -2.81 -2.33 13.58
N GLU A 189 -1.98 -2.99 14.38
CA GLU A 189 -0.60 -2.59 14.67
C GLU A 189 0.30 -2.61 13.42
N ASN A 190 0.00 -3.46 12.45
CA ASN A 190 0.75 -3.60 11.20
C ASN A 190 0.03 -2.95 10.00
N ARG A 191 -1.03 -2.17 10.26
CA ARG A 191 -1.77 -1.45 9.23
C ARG A 191 -0.87 -0.36 8.65
N ILE A 192 -0.65 -0.44 7.35
CA ILE A 192 0.16 0.53 6.61
C ILE A 192 -0.73 1.72 6.25
N PHE A 193 -1.84 1.46 5.55
CA PHE A 193 -2.84 2.47 5.20
C PHE A 193 -4.17 1.83 4.77
N SER A 194 -5.19 2.66 4.58
CA SER A 194 -6.47 2.21 4.01
C SER A 194 -7.06 3.21 3.01
N VAL A 195 -7.93 2.70 2.15
CA VAL A 195 -8.71 3.47 1.18
C VAL A 195 -10.16 3.03 1.28
N THR A 196 -11.06 3.99 1.42
CA THR A 196 -12.51 3.74 1.36
C THR A 196 -13.05 4.23 0.03
N PHE A 197 -13.70 3.31 -0.69
CA PHE A 197 -14.47 3.57 -1.90
C PHE A 197 -15.95 3.62 -1.53
N ALA A 198 -16.57 4.76 -1.80
CA ALA A 198 -18.01 4.96 -1.75
C ALA A 198 -18.60 4.88 -3.17
N GLU A 199 -19.92 4.83 -3.26
CA GLU A 199 -20.65 4.77 -4.52
C GLU A 199 -20.19 5.86 -5.51
N GLY A 200 -19.82 5.44 -6.72
CA GLY A 200 -19.40 6.33 -7.80
C GLY A 200 -18.03 6.97 -7.60
N SER A 201 -17.27 6.57 -6.58
CA SER A 201 -15.94 7.12 -6.32
C SER A 201 -14.85 6.35 -7.09
N THR A 202 -14.03 7.11 -7.82
CA THR A 202 -12.71 6.65 -8.25
C THR A 202 -11.70 7.31 -7.30
N ARG A 203 -11.10 6.54 -6.40
CA ARG A 203 -10.00 7.04 -5.57
C ARG A 203 -8.69 6.83 -6.32
N THR A 204 -8.02 7.91 -6.68
CA THR A 204 -6.63 7.85 -7.13
C THR A 204 -5.72 7.72 -5.91
N LEU A 205 -4.96 6.61 -5.88
CA LEU A 205 -3.77 6.49 -5.03
C LEU A 205 -2.67 7.32 -5.70
N ASP A 206 -2.72 8.64 -5.50
CA ASP A 206 -1.69 9.58 -5.98
C ASP A 206 -0.48 9.57 -5.06
#